data_AF-N1SBF3-F1
#
_entry.id   AF-N1SBF3-F1
#
_cell.length_a   1.000
_cell.length_b   1.000
_cell.length_c   1.000
_cell.angle_alpha   90.00
_cell.angle_beta   90.00
_cell.angle_gamma   90.00
#
_symmetry.space_group_name_H-M   'P 1'
#
loop_
_entity.id
_entity.type
_entity.pdbx_description
1 polymer ?
#
loop_
_entity_poly.entity_id
_entity_poly.type
_entity_poly.pdbx_seq_one_letter_code
_entity_poly.pdbx_strand_id
1 'polypeptide(L)'
;MVRDNYHLFRQKKPTLLWDRRPFEPLAARADEFYPRMPCALLDLQPKAMSKYTRQHGPTSRNGTISDTMLRYWFQHMLAPIQSAMDGAWPGFGDCAADIASLHDPKLGGSPVSGHGALVARCVTEEQWADIIKAYLEWPFAPEYTTLVGRLMDDYDVDSPQEDESKGTAMGGVA
;
A
#
# COMPACT_ATOMS: atom_id res chain seq x y z
N MET A 1 -9.19 -3.41 12.68
CA MET A 1 -7.89 -3.11 13.31
C MET A 1 -7.35 -4.25 14.18
N VAL A 2 -8.13 -4.82 15.10
CA VAL A 2 -7.67 -5.90 16.02
C VAL A 2 -7.17 -7.16 15.31
N ARG A 3 -7.89 -7.64 14.28
CA ARG A 3 -7.52 -8.83 13.50
C ARG A 3 -6.11 -8.72 12.90
N ASP A 4 -5.83 -7.58 12.30
CA ASP A 4 -4.59 -7.35 11.56
C ASP A 4 -3.39 -7.20 12.50
N ASN A 5 -3.60 -6.58 13.68
CA ASN A 5 -2.57 -6.53 14.73
C ASN A 5 -2.27 -7.93 15.27
N TYR A 6 -3.30 -8.76 15.46
CA TYR A 6 -3.13 -10.14 15.88
C TYR A 6 -2.41 -10.98 14.82
N HIS A 7 -2.70 -10.76 13.54
CA HIS A 7 -1.98 -11.39 12.42
C HIS A 7 -0.49 -11.06 12.45
N LEU A 8 -0.14 -9.77 12.56
CA LEU A 8 1.25 -9.30 12.67
C LEU A 8 1.96 -9.91 13.88
N PHE A 9 1.32 -9.91 15.05
CA PHE A 9 1.89 -10.47 16.28
C PHE A 9 2.22 -11.98 16.17
N ARG A 10 1.50 -12.73 15.34
CA ARG A 10 1.74 -14.16 15.14
C ARG A 10 2.82 -14.48 14.10
N GLN A 11 3.33 -13.47 13.38
CA GLN A 11 4.39 -13.70 12.40
C GLN A 11 5.70 -14.06 13.11
N LYS A 12 6.39 -15.10 12.59
CA LYS A 12 7.65 -15.56 13.17
C LYS A 12 8.77 -14.52 13.03
N LYS A 13 8.77 -13.78 11.92
CA LYS A 13 9.71 -12.69 11.67
C LYS A 13 9.06 -11.40 12.17
N PRO A 14 9.73 -10.63 13.06
CA PRO A 14 9.15 -9.38 13.53
C PRO A 14 8.97 -8.40 12.37
N THR A 15 7.73 -7.99 12.13
CA THR A 15 7.35 -7.13 11.00
C THR A 15 7.58 -5.66 11.30
N LEU A 16 7.38 -5.25 12.56
CA LEU A 16 7.60 -3.87 12.99
C LEU A 16 9.08 -3.62 13.22
N LEU A 17 9.58 -2.47 12.76
CA LEU A 17 10.93 -2.02 13.09
C LEU A 17 11.15 -1.92 14.60
N TRP A 18 10.08 -1.60 15.35
CA TRP A 18 10.07 -1.56 16.81
C TRP A 18 10.52 -2.88 17.46
N ASP A 19 10.09 -4.01 16.92
CA ASP A 19 10.40 -5.33 17.49
C ASP A 19 11.82 -5.80 17.15
N ARG A 20 12.50 -5.12 16.22
CA ARG A 20 13.84 -5.47 15.72
C ARG A 20 14.95 -4.68 16.39
N ARG A 21 14.62 -3.82 17.36
CA ARG A 21 15.59 -2.87 17.92
C ARG A 21 16.53 -3.57 18.90
N PRO A 22 17.84 -3.34 18.79
CA PRO A 22 18.80 -3.81 19.78
C PRO A 22 18.71 -3.04 21.10
N PHE A 23 18.17 -1.81 21.08
CA PHE A 23 18.09 -0.91 22.24
C PHE A 23 16.75 -0.18 22.28
N GLU A 24 16.34 0.26 23.46
CA GLU A 24 15.16 1.12 23.62
C GLU A 24 15.42 2.53 23.06
N PRO A 25 14.41 3.18 22.47
CA PRO A 25 14.57 4.47 21.84
C PRO A 25 14.68 5.54 22.93
N LEU A 26 15.43 6.60 22.63
CA LEU A 26 15.46 7.76 23.51
C LEU A 26 14.10 8.46 23.50
N ALA A 27 13.49 8.59 24.67
CA ALA A 27 12.22 9.28 24.82
C ALA A 27 12.46 10.80 24.79
N ALA A 28 12.13 11.43 23.67
CA ALA A 28 12.14 12.88 23.52
C ALA A 28 10.85 13.47 24.11
N ARG A 29 10.97 14.46 25.00
CA ARG A 29 9.83 15.21 25.55
C ARG A 29 9.62 16.51 24.80
N ALA A 30 8.38 16.97 24.73
CA ALA A 30 8.03 18.17 23.97
C ALA A 30 8.65 19.46 24.53
N ASP A 31 9.04 19.49 25.80
CA ASP A 31 9.70 20.62 26.48
C ASP A 31 11.22 20.67 26.27
N GLU A 32 11.82 19.63 25.67
CA GLU A 32 13.26 19.56 25.37
C GLU A 32 13.63 20.29 24.06
N PHE A 33 12.65 20.63 23.22
CA PHE A 33 12.86 21.21 21.89
C PHE A 33 12.07 22.51 21.68
N TYR A 34 12.56 23.37 20.79
CA TYR A 34 11.87 24.58 20.33
C TYR A 34 11.63 24.53 18.81
N PRO A 35 10.39 24.70 18.31
CA PRO A 35 9.15 24.87 19.07
C PRO A 35 8.78 23.60 19.85
N ARG A 36 8.00 23.75 20.91
CA ARG A 36 7.61 22.65 21.79
C ARG A 36 6.67 21.68 21.08
N MET A 37 7.23 20.68 20.42
CA MET A 37 6.49 19.67 19.67
C MET A 37 7.01 18.27 19.97
N PRO A 38 6.16 17.23 19.95
CA PRO A 38 6.63 15.85 20.01
C PRO A 38 7.56 15.55 18.84
N CYS A 39 8.78 15.11 19.15
CA CYS A 39 9.80 14.79 18.15
C CYS A 39 10.24 13.34 18.33
N ALA A 40 10.74 12.73 17.25
CA ALA A 40 11.39 11.43 17.28
C ALA A 40 12.61 11.45 16.36
N LEU A 41 13.71 10.85 16.81
CA LEU A 41 14.87 10.62 15.95
C LEU A 41 14.67 9.32 15.18
N LEU A 42 14.71 9.40 13.85
CA LEU A 42 14.64 8.24 12.96
C LEU A 42 16.00 8.02 12.32
N ASP A 43 16.61 6.87 12.59
CA ASP A 43 17.78 6.38 11.84
C ASP A 43 17.29 5.44 10.73
N LEU A 44 17.43 5.89 9.48
CA LEU A 44 17.02 5.14 8.29
C LEU A 44 18.25 4.62 7.56
N GLN A 45 18.51 3.32 7.71
CA GLN A 45 19.58 2.66 6.98
C GLN A 45 19.04 2.03 5.69
N PRO A 46 19.56 2.40 4.50
CA PRO A 46 19.18 1.76 3.27
C PRO A 46 19.47 0.27 3.30
N LYS A 47 18.52 -0.55 2.86
CA LYS A 47 18.69 -1.99 2.65
C LYS A 47 18.72 -2.31 1.17
N ALA A 48 19.26 -3.47 0.82
CA ALA A 48 19.21 -3.97 -0.54
C ALA A 48 17.75 -4.11 -1.00
N MET A 49 17.38 -3.37 -2.05
CA MET A 49 16.05 -3.47 -2.66
C MET A 49 15.91 -4.76 -3.44
N SER A 50 14.68 -5.30 -3.48
CA SER A 50 14.33 -6.41 -4.35
C SER A 50 14.67 -6.08 -5.81
N LYS A 51 15.15 -7.07 -6.57
CA LYS A 51 15.43 -6.91 -8.00
C LYS A 51 14.19 -6.49 -8.81
N TYR A 52 13.00 -6.78 -8.30
CA TYR A 52 11.72 -6.44 -8.91
C TYR A 52 11.30 -4.99 -8.66
N THR A 53 11.82 -4.34 -7.62
CA THR A 53 11.49 -2.93 -7.30
C THR A 53 12.66 -1.99 -7.52
N ARG A 54 13.88 -2.50 -7.67
CA ARG A 54 15.11 -1.69 -7.78
C ARG A 54 15.28 -0.98 -9.13
N GLN A 55 14.73 -1.52 -10.22
CA GLN A 55 15.12 -1.06 -11.56
C GLN A 55 14.47 0.26 -11.94
N HIS A 56 15.30 1.27 -12.23
CA HIS A 56 14.90 2.58 -12.74
C HIS A 56 15.75 2.94 -13.96
N GLY A 57 15.11 3.38 -15.04
CA GLY A 57 15.79 3.83 -16.26
C GLY A 57 14.83 3.95 -17.46
N PRO A 58 15.33 4.43 -18.62
CA PRO A 58 14.51 4.59 -19.82
C PRO A 58 13.95 3.26 -20.33
N THR A 59 14.72 2.18 -20.18
CA THR A 59 14.43 0.83 -20.67
C THR A 59 13.90 -0.13 -19.60
N SER A 60 14.00 0.24 -18.32
CA SER A 60 13.44 -0.57 -17.23
C SER A 60 12.78 0.32 -16.18
N ARG A 61 11.50 0.05 -15.93
CA ARG A 61 10.62 0.91 -15.13
C ARG A 61 10.00 0.18 -13.95
N ASN A 62 10.58 -0.93 -13.51
CA ASN A 62 9.96 -1.77 -12.49
C ASN A 62 9.74 -1.01 -11.17
N GLY A 63 10.71 -0.18 -10.76
CA GLY A 63 10.58 0.66 -9.58
C GLY A 63 9.51 1.74 -9.75
N THR A 64 9.37 2.31 -10.95
CA THR A 64 8.33 3.30 -11.24
C THR A 64 6.94 2.65 -11.30
N ILE A 65 6.80 1.46 -11.89
CA ILE A 65 5.57 0.65 -11.87
C ILE A 65 5.19 0.35 -10.42
N SER A 66 6.15 -0.13 -9.62
CA SER A 66 5.93 -0.39 -8.20
C SER A 66 5.49 0.86 -7.44
N ASP A 67 6.10 2.03 -7.66
CA ASP A 67 5.71 3.28 -7.00
C ASP A 67 4.27 3.68 -7.37
N THR A 68 3.93 3.64 -8.66
CA THR A 68 2.58 3.98 -9.13
C THR A 68 1.53 3.03 -8.54
N MET A 69 1.77 1.71 -8.58
CA MET A 69 0.85 0.73 -7.98
C MET A 69 0.73 0.92 -6.47
N LEU A 70 1.83 1.26 -5.78
CA LEU A 70 1.83 1.43 -4.32
C LEU A 70 1.00 2.65 -3.88
N ARG A 71 0.96 3.72 -4.69
CA ARG A 71 0.08 4.89 -4.44
C ARG A 71 -1.39 4.49 -4.40
N TYR A 72 -1.84 3.77 -5.44
CA TYR A 72 -3.18 3.17 -5.49
C TYR A 72 -3.40 2.27 -4.27
N TRP A 73 -2.43 1.42 -3.96
CA TRP A 73 -2.51 0.48 -2.83
C TRP A 73 -2.79 1.16 -1.49
N PHE A 74 -2.16 2.32 -1.25
CA PHE A 74 -2.36 3.11 -0.03
C PHE A 74 -3.69 3.88 0.01
N GLN A 75 -4.39 4.04 -1.11
CA GLN A 75 -5.76 4.54 -1.10
C GLN A 75 -6.75 3.42 -0.75
N HIS A 76 -6.45 2.19 -1.16
CA HIS A 76 -7.31 1.03 -0.96
C HIS A 76 -6.81 0.08 0.14
N MET A 77 -6.24 0.63 1.22
CA MET A 77 -5.60 -0.12 2.32
C MET A 77 -6.46 -1.22 2.97
N LEU A 78 -7.79 -1.06 2.95
CA LEU A 78 -8.74 -2.00 3.56
C LEU A 78 -9.28 -3.04 2.58
N ALA A 79 -9.00 -2.89 1.28
CA ALA A 79 -9.45 -3.84 0.28
C ALA A 79 -8.75 -5.20 0.48
N PRO A 80 -9.46 -6.33 0.27
CA PRO A 80 -8.83 -7.63 0.09
C PRO A 80 -7.79 -7.57 -1.02
N ILE A 81 -6.66 -8.27 -0.87
CA ILE A 81 -5.55 -8.19 -1.84
C ILE A 81 -5.99 -8.47 -3.28
N GLN A 82 -6.82 -9.48 -3.50
CA GLN A 82 -7.36 -9.79 -4.84
C GLN A 82 -8.08 -8.58 -5.45
N SER A 83 -8.94 -7.93 -4.66
CA SER A 83 -9.66 -6.73 -5.10
C SER A 83 -8.72 -5.55 -5.32
N ALA A 84 -7.66 -5.39 -4.53
CA ALA A 84 -6.66 -4.35 -4.73
C ALA A 84 -5.82 -4.60 -6.00
N MET A 85 -5.52 -5.87 -6.31
CA MET A 85 -4.85 -6.26 -7.54
C MET A 85 -5.73 -5.98 -8.77
N ASP A 86 -7.00 -6.40 -8.75
CA ASP A 86 -7.95 -6.12 -9.84
C ASP A 86 -8.24 -4.63 -10.02
N GLY A 87 -8.19 -3.88 -8.91
CA GLY A 87 -8.26 -2.43 -8.93
C GLY A 87 -7.08 -1.81 -9.67
N ALA A 88 -5.86 -2.28 -9.39
CA ALA A 88 -4.66 -1.83 -10.09
C ALA A 88 -4.74 -2.11 -11.60
N TRP A 89 -5.21 -3.30 -11.99
CA TRP A 89 -5.57 -3.60 -13.37
C TRP A 89 -6.59 -4.75 -13.46
N PRO A 90 -7.65 -4.66 -14.29
CA PRO A 90 -8.67 -5.69 -14.36
C PRO A 90 -8.09 -7.04 -14.78
N GLY A 91 -8.40 -8.10 -14.01
CA GLY A 91 -7.92 -9.46 -14.26
C GLY A 91 -6.56 -9.77 -13.64
N PHE A 92 -5.88 -8.78 -13.05
CA PHE A 92 -4.62 -9.02 -12.35
C PHE A 92 -4.84 -9.78 -11.04
N GLY A 93 -6.01 -9.64 -10.40
CA GLY A 93 -6.37 -10.35 -9.17
C GLY A 93 -6.37 -11.87 -9.30
N ASP A 94 -6.58 -12.39 -10.51
CA ASP A 94 -6.49 -13.84 -10.80
C ASP A 94 -5.09 -14.39 -10.51
N CYS A 95 -4.04 -13.59 -10.70
CA CYS A 95 -2.66 -13.97 -10.39
C CYS A 95 -2.43 -14.20 -8.89
N ALA A 96 -3.30 -13.69 -8.01
CA ALA A 96 -3.14 -13.85 -6.57
C ALA A 96 -3.13 -15.33 -6.14
N ALA A 97 -3.83 -16.21 -6.86
CA ALA A 97 -3.88 -17.63 -6.56
C ALA A 97 -2.49 -18.31 -6.68
N ASP A 98 -1.67 -17.84 -7.61
CA ASP A 98 -0.34 -18.40 -7.90
C ASP A 98 0.76 -17.84 -6.98
N ILE A 99 0.48 -16.76 -6.25
CA ILE A 99 1.44 -16.14 -5.33
C ILE A 99 1.38 -16.82 -3.97
N ALA A 100 2.24 -17.82 -3.76
CA ALA A 100 2.27 -18.63 -2.54
C ALA A 100 2.44 -17.81 -1.24
N SER A 101 3.19 -16.70 -1.28
CA SER A 101 3.43 -15.85 -0.10
C SER A 101 2.17 -15.13 0.41
N LEU A 102 1.14 -14.99 -0.43
CA LEU A 102 -0.16 -14.44 -0.02
C LEU A 102 -1.01 -15.43 0.76
N HIS A 103 -0.77 -16.73 0.59
CA HIS A 103 -1.59 -17.80 1.17
C HIS A 103 -0.89 -18.54 2.32
N ASP A 104 0.44 -18.61 2.32
CA ASP A 104 1.20 -19.33 3.35
C ASP A 104 1.25 -18.54 4.69
N PRO A 105 0.63 -19.04 5.78
CA PRO A 105 0.68 -18.38 7.09
C PRO A 105 2.11 -18.21 7.62
N LYS A 106 3.04 -19.09 7.22
CA LYS A 106 4.46 -19.00 7.65
C LYS A 106 5.18 -17.80 7.04
N LEU A 107 4.70 -17.31 5.89
CA LEU A 107 5.22 -16.14 5.19
C LEU A 107 4.39 -14.87 5.47
N GLY A 108 3.43 -14.95 6.40
CA GLY A 108 2.53 -13.84 6.72
C GLY A 108 1.32 -13.73 5.77
N GLY A 109 1.04 -14.77 4.99
CA GLY A 109 -0.17 -14.90 4.17
C GLY A 109 -1.40 -15.35 4.98
N SER A 110 -2.55 -15.45 4.31
CA SER A 110 -3.79 -16.00 4.86
C SER A 110 -4.27 -17.18 4.01
N PRO A 111 -4.57 -18.35 4.60
CA PRO A 111 -5.05 -19.51 3.86
C PRO A 111 -6.56 -19.39 3.51
N VAL A 112 -7.21 -18.32 3.97
CA VAL A 112 -8.65 -18.10 3.83
C VAL A 112 -8.90 -17.00 2.80
N SER A 113 -9.84 -17.21 1.89
CA SER A 113 -10.24 -16.25 0.86
C SER A 113 -11.43 -15.36 1.29
N GLY A 114 -11.83 -14.42 0.43
CA GLY A 114 -12.96 -13.53 0.67
C GLY A 114 -12.76 -12.62 1.87
N HIS A 115 -13.70 -12.62 2.82
CA HIS A 115 -13.62 -11.80 4.04
C HIS A 115 -12.44 -12.17 4.96
N GLY A 116 -11.90 -13.39 4.83
CA GLY A 116 -10.72 -13.85 5.56
C GLY A 116 -9.39 -13.57 4.85
N ALA A 117 -9.44 -13.02 3.62
CA ALA A 117 -8.26 -12.70 2.85
C ALA A 117 -7.44 -11.61 3.55
N LEU A 118 -6.12 -11.66 3.29
CA LEU A 118 -5.21 -10.61 3.68
C LEU A 118 -5.64 -9.30 3.01
N VAL A 119 -5.60 -8.20 3.75
CA VAL A 119 -5.95 -6.86 3.24
C VAL A 119 -4.69 -6.14 2.76
N ALA A 120 -4.87 -5.20 1.84
CA ALA A 120 -3.80 -4.46 1.19
C ALA A 120 -2.76 -3.88 2.18
N ARG A 121 -3.20 -3.31 3.31
CA ARG A 121 -2.31 -2.75 4.34
C ARG A 121 -1.47 -3.76 5.13
N CYS A 122 -1.82 -5.05 5.05
CA CYS A 122 -1.10 -6.12 5.76
C CYS A 122 -0.04 -6.80 4.89
N VAL A 123 0.10 -6.37 3.64
CA VAL A 123 1.11 -6.88 2.71
C VAL A 123 2.50 -6.53 3.23
N THR A 124 3.35 -7.54 3.37
CA THR A 124 4.76 -7.38 3.71
C THR A 124 5.58 -6.97 2.48
N GLU A 125 6.80 -6.49 2.69
CA GLU A 125 7.74 -6.18 1.60
C GLU A 125 7.98 -7.38 0.67
N GLU A 126 8.11 -8.58 1.24
CA GLU A 126 8.38 -9.81 0.48
C GLU A 126 7.17 -10.16 -0.41
N GLN A 127 5.96 -10.09 0.15
CA GLN A 127 4.71 -10.27 -0.59
C GLN A 127 4.52 -9.20 -1.68
N TRP A 128 4.88 -7.94 -1.40
CA TRP A 128 4.83 -6.87 -2.39
C TRP A 128 5.78 -7.14 -3.56
N ALA A 129 7.00 -7.61 -3.29
CA ALA A 129 7.94 -7.98 -4.33
C ALA A 129 7.41 -9.13 -5.21
N ASP A 130 6.71 -10.10 -4.63
CA ASP A 130 6.07 -11.20 -5.37
C ASP A 130 4.87 -10.72 -6.21
N ILE A 131 4.07 -9.77 -5.70
CA ILE A 131 2.99 -9.12 -6.45
C ILE A 131 3.55 -8.38 -7.67
N ILE A 132 4.60 -7.58 -7.47
CA ILE A 132 5.25 -6.86 -8.58
C ILE A 132 5.88 -7.83 -9.58
N LYS A 133 6.50 -8.92 -9.11
CA LYS A 133 6.99 -9.99 -9.98
C LYS A 133 5.86 -10.55 -10.83
N ALA A 134 4.73 -10.93 -10.21
CA ALA A 134 3.58 -11.49 -10.92
C ALA A 134 3.06 -10.50 -11.97
N TYR A 135 2.97 -9.21 -11.64
CA TYR A 135 2.56 -8.17 -12.59
C TYR A 135 3.52 -8.08 -13.79
N LEU A 136 4.83 -8.07 -13.56
CA LEU A 136 5.83 -7.96 -14.63
C LEU A 136 5.91 -9.20 -15.52
N GLU A 137 5.60 -10.38 -14.98
CA GLU A 137 5.59 -11.65 -15.72
C GLU A 137 4.22 -11.92 -16.37
N TRP A 138 3.20 -11.12 -16.08
CA TRP A 138 1.85 -11.32 -16.57
C TRP A 138 1.71 -10.92 -18.05
N PRO A 139 1.20 -11.81 -18.92
CA PRO A 139 1.11 -11.55 -20.37
C PRO A 139 0.24 -10.35 -20.76
N PHE A 140 -0.70 -9.96 -19.89
CA PHE A 140 -1.65 -8.88 -20.13
C PHE A 140 -1.28 -7.58 -19.42
N ALA A 141 -0.09 -7.52 -18.79
CA ALA A 141 0.37 -6.32 -18.12
C ALA A 141 0.47 -5.16 -19.12
N PRO A 142 -0.23 -4.04 -18.88
CA PRO A 142 -0.19 -2.89 -19.78
C PRO A 142 1.17 -2.20 -19.77
N GLU A 143 1.38 -1.35 -20.77
CA GLU A 143 2.49 -0.40 -20.73
C GLU A 143 2.34 0.55 -19.53
N TYR A 144 3.47 0.97 -18.96
CA TYR A 144 3.54 1.90 -17.84
C TYR A 144 2.69 3.17 -18.06
N THR A 145 2.69 3.75 -19.26
CA THR A 145 1.93 4.96 -19.57
C THR A 145 0.42 4.75 -19.44
N THR A 146 -0.08 3.59 -19.89
CA THR A 146 -1.49 3.21 -19.77
C THR A 146 -1.85 2.93 -18.31
N LEU A 147 -0.96 2.26 -17.55
CA LEU A 147 -1.15 2.04 -16.12
C LEU A 147 -1.28 3.38 -15.37
N VAL A 148 -0.39 4.34 -15.64
CA VAL A 148 -0.44 5.67 -15.02
C VAL A 148 -1.74 6.39 -15.36
N GLY A 149 -2.16 6.40 -16.63
CA GLY A 149 -3.43 7.03 -17.03
C GLY A 149 -4.60 6.51 -16.20
N ARG A 150 -4.74 5.18 -16.11
CA ARG A 150 -5.80 4.54 -15.31
C ARG A 150 -5.76 4.94 -13.83
N LEU A 151 -4.59 4.81 -13.19
CA LEU A 151 -4.47 5.01 -11.74
C LEU A 151 -4.53 6.49 -11.34
N MET A 152 -4.32 7.42 -12.27
CA MET A 152 -4.52 8.85 -12.05
C MET A 152 -6.00 9.24 -12.22
N ASP A 153 -6.72 8.61 -13.14
CA ASP A 153 -8.16 8.88 -13.32
C ASP A 153 -8.97 8.50 -12.06
N ASP A 154 -8.59 7.43 -11.36
CA ASP A 154 -9.18 7.04 -10.08
C ASP A 154 -8.89 8.07 -8.94
N TYR A 155 -7.87 8.92 -9.11
CA TYR A 155 -7.47 9.92 -8.12
C TYR A 155 -8.42 11.14 -8.11
N ASP A 156 -9.02 11.48 -9.24
CA ASP A 156 -9.84 12.69 -9.38
C ASP A 156 -11.28 12.50 -8.86
N VAL A 157 -11.75 11.25 -8.73
CA VAL A 157 -13.13 10.92 -8.36
C VAL A 157 -13.46 11.20 -6.89
N ASP A 158 -12.46 11.15 -6.00
CA ASP A 158 -12.63 11.38 -4.55
C ASP A 158 -12.20 12.78 -4.08
N SER A 159 -11.94 13.70 -5.02
CA SER A 159 -11.80 15.11 -4.68
C SER A 159 -13.07 15.58 -3.98
N PRO A 160 -13.05 16.13 -2.75
CA PRO A 160 -14.23 16.75 -2.19
C PRO A 160 -14.60 17.90 -3.11
N GLN A 161 -15.66 17.68 -3.89
CA GLN A 161 -16.27 18.69 -4.72
C GLN A 161 -16.64 19.81 -3.76
N GLU A 162 -15.92 20.93 -3.80
CA GLU A 162 -16.29 22.11 -3.03
C GLU A 162 -17.73 22.42 -3.41
N ASP A 163 -18.66 22.22 -2.48
CA ASP A 163 -20.06 22.54 -2.64
C ASP A 163 -20.14 24.03 -3.02
N GLU A 164 -20.21 24.33 -4.32
CA GLU A 164 -20.70 25.59 -4.82
C GLU A 164 -22.16 25.70 -4.39
N SER A 165 -22.37 26.18 -3.17
CA SER A 165 -23.66 26.63 -2.69
C SER A 165 -24.10 27.81 -3.57
N LYS A 166 -24.80 27.48 -4.66
CA LYS A 166 -25.55 28.43 -5.49
C LYS A 166 -26.60 29.09 -4.62
N GLY A 167 -26.24 30.24 -4.06
CA GLY A 167 -27.21 31.24 -3.64
C GLY A 167 -27.97 31.71 -4.88
N THR A 168 -29.20 31.21 -5.07
CA THR A 168 -30.15 31.83 -5.97
C THR A 168 -31.47 31.99 -5.22
N ALA A 169 -31.82 33.25 -5.00
CA ALA A 169 -33.02 33.72 -4.35
C ALA A 169 -34.30 33.25 -5.06
N MET A 170 -35.35 32.98 -4.29
CA MET A 170 -36.73 33.24 -4.69
C MET A 170 -37.52 33.69 -3.47
N GLY A 171 -37.93 34.97 -3.47
CA GLY A 171 -38.97 35.47 -2.60
C GLY A 171 -40.33 34.88 -2.98
N GLY A 172 -41.20 34.75 -1.99
CA GLY A 172 -42.57 34.27 -2.16
C GLY A 172 -43.40 34.57 -0.91
N VAL A 173 -44.12 35.69 -1.00
CA VAL A 173 -45.15 36.26 -0.12
C VAL A 173 -46.06 35.23 0.57
N ALA A 174 -46.26 35.41 1.89
CA ALA A 174 -47.56 35.49 2.57
C ALA A 174 -47.37 36.17 3.93
#